data_AF-A0A958XQ00-F1
#
_entry.id   AF-A0A958XQ00-F1
#
_cell.length_a   1.000
_cell.length_b   1.000
_cell.length_c   1.000
_cell.angle_alpha   90.00
_cell.angle_beta   90.00
_cell.angle_gamma   90.00
#
_symmetry.space_group_name_H-M   'P 1'
#
loop_
_entity.id
_entity.type
_entity.pdbx_description
1 polymer ?
#
loop_
_entity_poly.entity_id
_entity_poly.type
_entity_poly.pdbx_seq_one_letter_code
_entity_poly.pdbx_strand_id
1 'polypeptide(L)'
;TLDKTGLGSVTAAQVNNGSTDNCADAQYLTYSVSPNAFNCSNVGDNSVVLTVTDPCGNASTCTATVNVVEGIAPCSPQYTVATTCMDNATTLDNGQFMDVITVKSLAMQTWKIASATGLYSTGSSAPPAAPAALATGTLFTSGNADGIDNDGDGTTDESDEMVYYTLKALHVDCQGYTLVIDNVGGTGQASAAVSATISNKACY
;
A
#
# COMPACT_ATOMS: atom_id res chain seq x y z
N THR A 1 2.24 -15.34 3.88
CA THR A 1 1.79 -14.12 3.20
C THR A 1 1.59 -13.04 4.24
N LEU A 2 1.98 -11.80 3.93
CA LEU A 2 1.67 -10.65 4.78
C LEU A 2 0.20 -10.22 4.59
N ASP A 3 -0.41 -9.67 5.65
CA ASP A 3 -1.73 -9.07 5.60
C ASP A 3 -1.71 -7.67 4.94
N LYS A 4 -2.88 -7.04 4.84
CA LYS A 4 -3.04 -5.70 4.23
C LYS A 4 -2.26 -4.59 4.94
N THR A 5 -1.79 -4.83 6.18
CA THR A 5 -0.99 -3.89 6.97
C THR A 5 0.51 -4.14 6.86
N GLY A 6 0.90 -5.15 6.09
CA GLY A 6 2.28 -5.57 5.88
C GLY A 6 2.81 -6.45 7.00
N LEU A 7 1.93 -7.12 7.77
CA LEU A 7 2.31 -7.97 8.90
C LEU A 7 1.98 -9.43 8.64
N GLY A 8 2.82 -10.33 9.15
CA GLY A 8 2.56 -11.77 9.11
C GLY A 8 3.21 -12.48 10.28
N SER A 9 2.77 -13.70 10.56
CA SER A 9 3.38 -14.53 11.60
C SER A 9 3.36 -16.00 11.20
N VAL A 10 4.24 -16.76 11.84
CA VAL A 10 4.23 -18.22 11.80
C VAL A 10 4.11 -18.76 13.21
N THR A 11 3.45 -19.90 13.33
CA THR A 11 3.36 -20.65 14.57
C THR A 11 4.43 -21.74 14.58
N ALA A 12 4.84 -22.17 15.78
CA ALA A 12 5.79 -23.28 15.89
C ALA A 12 5.23 -24.57 15.27
N ALA A 13 3.91 -24.76 15.31
CA ALA A 13 3.23 -25.88 14.66
C ALA A 13 3.39 -25.89 13.14
N GLN A 14 3.41 -24.73 12.48
CA GLN A 14 3.65 -24.62 11.03
C GLN A 14 5.09 -24.96 10.63
N VAL A 15 6.05 -24.81 11.55
CA VAL A 15 7.47 -25.07 11.31
C VAL A 15 7.88 -26.48 11.77
N ASN A 16 7.16 -27.05 12.74
CA ASN A 16 7.41 -28.38 13.25
C ASN A 16 7.17 -29.46 12.18
N ASN A 17 8.23 -30.14 11.77
CA ASN A 17 8.18 -31.25 10.81
C ASN A 17 8.13 -32.62 11.49
N GLY A 18 7.38 -32.73 12.60
CA GLY A 18 7.17 -34.00 13.31
C GLY A 18 8.26 -34.34 14.32
N SER A 19 8.64 -33.40 15.20
CA SER A 19 9.55 -33.69 16.32
C SER A 19 8.98 -34.80 17.23
N THR A 20 9.88 -35.67 17.68
CA THR A 20 9.56 -36.81 18.56
C THR A 20 10.52 -36.82 19.74
N ASP A 21 10.07 -37.39 20.85
CA ASP A 21 10.91 -37.71 22.00
C ASP A 21 10.78 -39.19 22.35
N ASN A 22 11.80 -39.75 23.00
CA ASN A 22 11.81 -41.18 23.36
C ASN A 22 11.05 -41.47 24.67
N CYS A 23 10.79 -40.46 25.49
CA CYS A 23 10.15 -40.57 26.80
C CYS A 23 8.78 -39.89 26.85
N ALA A 24 8.61 -38.78 26.12
CA ALA A 24 7.40 -37.97 26.10
C ALA A 24 6.65 -38.10 24.77
N ASP A 25 5.33 -38.33 24.86
CA ASP A 25 4.45 -38.21 23.69
C ASP A 25 4.41 -36.77 23.18
N ALA A 26 4.15 -36.60 21.88
CA ALA A 26 4.20 -35.30 21.20
C ALA A 26 3.32 -34.20 21.84
N GLN A 27 2.22 -34.59 22.52
CA GLN A 27 1.33 -33.66 23.22
C GLN A 27 1.93 -33.04 24.48
N TYR A 28 2.99 -33.63 25.02
CA TYR A 28 3.72 -33.13 26.20
C TYR A 28 4.98 -32.34 25.83
N LEU A 29 5.27 -32.20 24.53
CA LEU A 29 6.36 -31.37 24.04
C LEU A 29 5.91 -29.91 23.93
N THR A 30 6.79 -29.00 24.33
CA THR A 30 6.58 -27.56 24.17
C THR A 30 7.34 -27.08 22.94
N TYR A 31 6.67 -26.31 22.08
CA TYR A 31 7.22 -25.80 20.83
C TYR A 31 7.30 -24.28 20.84
N SER A 32 8.43 -23.74 20.42
CA SER A 32 8.61 -22.30 20.18
C SER A 32 9.38 -22.09 18.89
N VAL A 33 9.12 -20.97 18.21
CA VAL A 33 9.82 -20.59 16.98
C VAL A 33 10.24 -19.12 17.06
N SER A 34 11.45 -18.81 16.60
CA SER A 34 11.96 -17.44 16.58
C SER A 34 12.89 -17.19 15.37
N PRO A 35 12.72 -16.07 14.65
CA PRO A 35 11.61 -15.12 14.74
C PRO A 35 10.28 -15.75 14.30
N ASN A 36 9.16 -15.23 14.81
CA ASN A 36 7.81 -15.70 14.48
C ASN A 36 6.87 -14.62 13.92
N ALA A 37 7.34 -13.38 13.85
CA ALA A 37 6.63 -12.24 13.31
C ALA A 37 7.48 -11.63 12.20
N PHE A 38 6.81 -11.22 11.14
CA PHE A 38 7.41 -10.71 9.91
C PHE A 38 6.70 -9.46 9.46
N ASN A 39 7.44 -8.61 8.75
CA ASN A 39 6.89 -7.46 8.08
C ASN A 39 7.47 -7.30 6.67
N CYS A 40 7.20 -6.17 6.02
CA CYS A 40 7.71 -5.86 4.69
C CYS A 40 9.23 -5.92 4.52
N SER A 41 10.01 -5.71 5.59
CA SER A 41 11.47 -5.87 5.52
C SER A 41 11.92 -7.32 5.43
N ASN A 42 11.01 -8.26 5.71
CA ASN A 42 11.26 -9.70 5.66
C ASN A 42 10.82 -10.34 4.35
N VAL A 43 10.32 -9.61 3.33
CA VAL A 43 9.93 -10.24 2.06
C VAL A 43 11.12 -11.03 1.46
N GLY A 44 10.89 -12.29 1.13
CA GLY A 44 11.92 -13.27 0.75
C GLY A 44 12.13 -14.36 1.80
N ASP A 45 13.27 -15.05 1.70
CA ASP A 45 13.61 -16.17 2.58
C ASP A 45 14.16 -15.70 3.93
N ASN A 46 13.59 -16.21 5.02
CA ASN A 46 14.00 -15.90 6.40
C ASN A 46 14.33 -17.19 7.15
N SER A 47 15.46 -17.21 7.84
CA SER A 47 15.81 -18.32 8.73
C SER A 47 15.09 -18.18 10.06
N VAL A 48 14.42 -19.24 10.51
CA VAL A 48 13.80 -19.35 11.83
C VAL A 48 14.34 -20.55 12.57
N VAL A 49 14.37 -20.47 13.89
CA VAL A 49 14.79 -21.55 14.78
C VAL A 49 13.57 -22.08 15.51
N LEU A 50 13.25 -23.35 15.28
CA LEU A 50 12.32 -24.12 16.11
C LEU A 50 13.08 -24.67 17.32
N THR A 51 12.54 -24.45 18.51
CA THR A 51 13.01 -25.05 19.76
C THR A 51 11.90 -25.92 20.32
N VAL A 52 12.24 -27.18 20.60
CA VAL A 52 11.34 -28.17 21.20
C VAL A 52 11.90 -28.56 22.55
N THR A 53 11.07 -28.52 23.59
CA THR A 53 11.46 -28.84 24.97
C THR A 53 10.55 -29.93 25.54
N ASP A 54 11.14 -30.94 26.15
CA ASP A 54 10.41 -32.03 26.82
C ASP A 54 10.06 -31.67 28.29
N PRO A 55 9.21 -32.47 28.96
CA PRO A 55 8.88 -32.25 30.38
C PRO A 55 10.05 -32.42 31.36
N CYS A 56 11.12 -33.07 30.94
CA CYS A 56 12.35 -33.26 31.73
C CYS A 56 13.31 -32.07 31.61
N GLY A 57 13.01 -31.09 30.75
CA GLY A 57 13.82 -29.90 30.51
C GLY A 57 14.91 -30.09 29.44
N ASN A 58 14.92 -31.21 28.71
CA ASN A 58 15.78 -31.36 27.55
C ASN A 58 15.23 -30.52 26.40
N ALA A 59 16.11 -29.88 25.64
CA ALA A 59 15.73 -29.09 24.49
C ALA A 59 16.55 -29.45 23.26
N SER A 60 15.90 -29.42 22.10
CA SER A 60 16.54 -29.57 20.79
C SER A 60 16.09 -28.44 19.87
N THR A 61 16.95 -28.06 18.93
CA THR A 61 16.66 -26.99 17.97
C THR A 61 16.87 -27.43 16.53
N CYS A 62 16.09 -26.83 15.62
CA CYS A 62 16.23 -27.03 14.18
C CYS A 62 15.99 -25.70 13.46
N THR A 63 16.78 -25.43 12.42
CA THR A 63 16.60 -24.27 11.56
C THR A 63 15.67 -24.61 10.40
N ALA A 64 14.73 -23.73 10.09
CA ALA A 64 13.86 -23.81 8.94
C ALA A 64 13.88 -22.49 8.15
N THR A 65 13.53 -22.56 6.86
CA THR A 65 13.38 -21.38 6.01
C THR A 65 11.89 -21.05 5.86
N VAL A 66 11.52 -19.83 6.23
CA VAL A 66 10.19 -19.26 6.00
C VAL A 66 10.29 -18.30 4.83
N ASN A 67 9.58 -18.61 3.74
CA ASN A 67 9.43 -17.70 2.60
C ASN A 67 8.27 -16.73 2.87
N VAL A 68 8.60 -15.46 3.06
CA VAL A 68 7.63 -14.38 3.26
C VAL A 68 7.33 -13.75 1.91
N VAL A 69 6.04 -13.71 1.56
CA VAL A 69 5.55 -13.09 0.33
C VAL A 69 4.59 -11.96 0.66
N GLU A 70 4.57 -10.94 -0.20
CA GLU A 70 3.61 -9.84 -0.15
C GLU A 70 2.17 -10.36 -0.26
N GLY A 71 1.23 -9.62 0.35
CA GLY A 71 -0.21 -9.88 0.24
C GLY A 71 -0.85 -9.05 -0.87
N ILE A 72 -2.13 -8.69 -0.67
CA ILE A 72 -2.86 -7.79 -1.57
C ILE A 72 -2.26 -6.37 -1.62
N ALA A 73 -1.61 -5.96 -0.53
CA ALA A 73 -0.97 -4.67 -0.38
C ALA A 73 0.53 -4.78 -0.69
N PRO A 74 1.08 -3.94 -1.59
CA PRO A 74 2.50 -3.97 -1.90
C PRO A 74 3.31 -3.30 -0.79
N CYS A 75 4.49 -3.84 -0.48
CA CYS A 75 5.41 -3.27 0.50
C CYS A 75 6.11 -2.00 0.00
N SER A 76 6.18 -1.85 -1.33
CA SER A 76 6.57 -0.60 -1.99
C SER A 76 5.35 0.02 -2.67
N PRO A 77 4.99 1.28 -2.34
CA PRO A 77 3.83 1.93 -2.94
C PRO A 77 3.94 2.00 -4.47
N GLN A 78 2.82 1.76 -5.14
CA GLN A 78 2.67 1.87 -6.59
C GLN A 78 1.69 3.00 -6.89
N TYR A 79 1.84 3.66 -8.03
CA TYR A 79 0.95 4.74 -8.44
C TYR A 79 0.51 4.59 -9.89
N THR A 80 -0.75 4.94 -10.15
CA THR A 80 -1.35 4.97 -11.49
C THR A 80 -2.08 6.29 -11.68
N VAL A 81 -2.20 6.71 -12.94
CA VAL A 81 -2.93 7.91 -13.33
C VAL A 81 -3.89 7.54 -14.45
N ALA A 82 -5.19 7.79 -14.23
CA ALA A 82 -6.22 7.67 -15.25
C ALA A 82 -6.71 9.06 -15.64
N THR A 83 -6.58 9.42 -16.91
CA THR A 83 -6.89 10.74 -17.45
C THR A 83 -8.19 10.74 -18.24
N THR A 84 -9.05 11.73 -18.01
CA THR A 84 -10.30 11.96 -18.76
C THR A 84 -10.36 13.41 -19.25
N CYS A 85 -10.70 13.64 -20.52
CA CYS A 85 -10.90 14.99 -21.06
C CYS A 85 -12.24 15.57 -20.57
N MET A 86 -12.26 16.86 -20.19
CA MET A 86 -13.47 17.54 -19.71
C MET A 86 -14.29 18.22 -20.82
N ASP A 87 -13.83 18.20 -22.07
CA ASP A 87 -14.50 18.80 -23.24
C ASP A 87 -14.96 20.26 -23.02
N ASN A 88 -14.13 21.04 -22.33
CA ASN A 88 -14.45 22.42 -21.92
C ASN A 88 -13.46 23.47 -22.46
N ALA A 89 -12.66 23.09 -23.45
CA ALA A 89 -11.69 23.96 -24.08
C ALA A 89 -12.40 25.13 -24.79
N THR A 90 -11.80 26.32 -24.68
CA THR A 90 -12.19 27.50 -25.49
C THR A 90 -11.08 27.91 -26.46
N THR A 91 -9.87 27.39 -26.27
CA THR A 91 -8.74 27.44 -27.22
C THR A 91 -8.08 26.07 -27.29
N LEU A 92 -7.19 25.86 -28.26
CA LEU A 92 -6.46 24.59 -28.41
C LEU A 92 -5.57 24.25 -27.22
N ASP A 93 -5.19 25.24 -26.39
CA ASP A 93 -4.17 25.07 -25.34
C ASP A 93 -4.72 25.22 -23.91
N ASN A 94 -6.06 25.28 -23.75
CA ASN A 94 -6.65 25.53 -22.44
C ASN A 94 -7.65 24.48 -21.96
N GLY A 95 -7.85 23.39 -22.72
CA GLY A 95 -8.70 22.28 -22.29
C GLY A 95 -8.28 21.75 -20.93
N GLN A 96 -9.25 21.35 -20.11
CA GLN A 96 -8.98 20.71 -18.83
C GLN A 96 -9.13 19.19 -18.94
N PHE A 97 -8.28 18.50 -18.18
CA PHE A 97 -8.30 17.05 -18.02
C PHE A 97 -8.43 16.71 -16.54
N MET A 98 -9.28 15.74 -16.21
CA MET A 98 -9.36 15.17 -14.87
C MET A 98 -8.46 13.95 -14.80
N ASP A 99 -7.52 13.99 -13.86
CA ASP A 99 -6.69 12.86 -13.50
C ASP A 99 -7.18 12.27 -12.17
N VAL A 100 -7.36 10.96 -12.19
CA VAL A 100 -7.56 10.12 -11.02
C VAL A 100 -6.21 9.48 -10.71
N ILE A 101 -5.52 10.03 -9.72
CA ILE A 101 -4.22 9.55 -9.26
C ILE A 101 -4.49 8.56 -8.13
N THR A 102 -4.14 7.29 -8.35
CA THR A 102 -4.35 6.21 -7.38
C THR A 102 -3.01 5.74 -6.84
N VAL A 103 -2.89 5.62 -5.53
CA VAL A 103 -1.75 5.02 -4.83
C VAL A 103 -2.18 3.69 -4.25
N LYS A 104 -1.52 2.61 -4.64
CA LYS A 104 -1.68 1.28 -4.03
C LYS A 104 -0.55 1.06 -3.02
N SER A 105 -0.89 0.85 -1.75
CA SER A 105 0.07 0.75 -0.64
C SER A 105 -0.52 -0.07 0.53
N LEU A 106 0.22 -0.24 1.62
CA LEU A 106 -0.31 -0.84 2.85
C LEU A 106 -1.53 -0.06 3.35
N ALA A 107 -2.46 -0.79 3.97
CA ALA A 107 -3.67 -0.25 4.53
C ALA A 107 -3.41 0.66 5.73
N MET A 108 -4.39 1.52 6.03
CA MET A 108 -4.40 2.45 7.17
C MET A 108 -3.25 3.47 7.14
N GLN A 109 -2.78 3.83 5.95
CA GLN A 109 -1.86 4.95 5.72
C GLN A 109 -2.61 6.25 5.43
N THR A 110 -1.88 7.36 5.47
CA THR A 110 -2.38 8.68 5.11
C THR A 110 -1.44 9.27 4.07
N TRP A 111 -1.97 9.51 2.87
CA TRP A 111 -1.25 10.14 1.76
C TRP A 111 -1.69 11.59 1.59
N LYS A 112 -0.76 12.48 1.31
CA LYS A 112 -1.04 13.90 1.06
C LYS A 112 -0.20 14.47 -0.06
N ILE A 113 -0.66 15.61 -0.58
CA ILE A 113 0.16 16.48 -1.44
C ILE A 113 1.25 17.14 -0.61
N ALA A 114 2.50 16.88 -0.94
CA ALA A 114 3.67 17.57 -0.40
C ALA A 114 3.92 18.89 -1.15
N SER A 115 3.83 18.85 -2.47
CA SER A 115 3.85 20.04 -3.33
C SER A 115 3.13 19.73 -4.64
N ALA A 116 2.51 20.74 -5.25
CA ALA A 116 1.88 20.60 -6.55
C ALA A 116 2.07 21.87 -7.37
N THR A 117 2.29 21.72 -8.66
CA THR A 117 2.30 22.80 -9.66
C THR A 117 1.50 22.32 -10.86
N GLY A 118 0.58 23.14 -11.38
CA GLY A 118 -0.27 22.78 -12.52
C GLY A 118 -1.44 21.84 -12.20
N LEU A 119 -1.70 21.59 -10.90
CA LEU A 119 -2.77 20.73 -10.42
C LEU A 119 -3.87 21.58 -9.75
N TYR A 120 -5.12 21.34 -10.11
CA TYR A 120 -6.27 22.17 -9.75
C TYR A 120 -7.40 21.34 -9.14
N SER A 121 -8.26 21.98 -8.35
CA SER A 121 -9.42 21.33 -7.74
C SER A 121 -10.45 20.88 -8.79
N THR A 122 -11.19 19.80 -8.52
CA THR A 122 -12.25 19.29 -9.41
C THR A 122 -13.43 20.25 -9.58
N GLY A 123 -13.61 21.20 -8.67
CA GLY A 123 -14.62 22.27 -8.77
C GLY A 123 -14.15 23.54 -9.48
N SER A 124 -12.97 23.52 -10.12
CA SER A 124 -12.45 24.70 -10.81
C SER A 124 -13.35 25.11 -11.98
N SER A 125 -13.41 26.41 -12.27
CA SER A 125 -14.14 26.93 -13.43
C SER A 125 -13.55 26.43 -14.74
N ALA A 126 -14.42 26.20 -15.72
CA ALA A 126 -14.00 25.95 -17.09
C ALA A 126 -13.26 27.18 -17.67
N PRO A 127 -12.31 26.96 -18.60
CA PRO A 127 -11.67 28.03 -19.35
C PRO A 127 -12.70 28.95 -20.04
N PRO A 128 -12.42 30.26 -20.20
CA PRO A 128 -11.13 30.92 -20.01
C PRO A 128 -10.86 31.35 -18.55
N ALA A 129 -11.77 31.09 -17.62
CA ALA A 129 -11.57 31.44 -16.22
C ALA A 129 -10.40 30.62 -15.63
N ALA A 130 -9.54 31.29 -14.85
CA ALA A 130 -8.37 30.65 -14.25
C ALA A 130 -8.81 29.58 -13.23
N PRO A 131 -8.30 28.35 -13.30
CA PRO A 131 -8.65 27.28 -12.37
C PRO A 131 -8.07 27.51 -10.97
N ALA A 132 -8.68 26.90 -9.95
CA ALA A 132 -8.27 27.04 -8.57
C ALA A 132 -7.22 25.98 -8.21
N ALA A 133 -6.01 26.41 -7.86
CA ALA A 133 -4.90 25.52 -7.51
C ALA A 133 -5.25 24.63 -6.32
N LEU A 134 -4.80 23.37 -6.37
CA LEU A 134 -4.97 22.44 -5.27
C LEU A 134 -3.92 22.70 -4.18
N ALA A 135 -4.34 22.69 -2.92
CA ALA A 135 -3.49 23.09 -1.80
C ALA A 135 -2.47 21.98 -1.43
N THR A 136 -1.27 22.39 -1.04
CA THR A 136 -0.36 21.51 -0.29
C THR A 136 -1.07 21.04 0.99
N GLY A 137 -0.90 19.76 1.32
CA GLY A 137 -1.53 19.12 2.47
C GLY A 137 -2.90 18.51 2.17
N THR A 138 -3.47 18.70 0.98
CA THR A 138 -4.67 17.98 0.56
C THR A 138 -4.43 16.47 0.68
N LEU A 139 -5.34 15.80 1.38
CA LEU A 139 -5.30 14.36 1.61
C LEU A 139 -5.85 13.61 0.40
N PHE A 140 -5.31 12.42 0.17
CA PHE A 140 -5.93 11.42 -0.67
C PHE A 140 -7.12 10.81 0.07
N THR A 141 -8.17 10.46 -0.66
CA THR A 141 -9.30 9.70 -0.12
C THR A 141 -8.92 8.22 -0.06
N SER A 142 -9.20 7.56 1.06
CA SER A 142 -9.00 6.10 1.18
C SER A 142 -9.93 5.36 0.21
N GLY A 143 -9.46 4.26 -0.39
CA GLY A 143 -10.21 3.49 -1.39
C GLY A 143 -11.56 3.00 -0.88
N ASN A 144 -11.65 2.67 0.41
CA ASN A 144 -12.92 2.33 1.06
C ASN A 144 -13.92 3.49 1.25
N ALA A 145 -13.70 4.63 0.58
CA ALA A 145 -14.51 5.83 0.68
C ALA A 145 -14.37 6.77 -0.55
N ASP A 146 -13.76 6.33 -1.65
CA ASP A 146 -13.48 7.16 -2.82
C ASP A 146 -14.50 6.98 -3.97
N GLY A 147 -15.38 5.99 -3.85
CA GLY A 147 -16.41 5.61 -4.78
C GLY A 147 -15.88 5.01 -6.09
N ILE A 148 -14.70 4.40 -6.09
CA ILE A 148 -14.05 3.77 -7.23
C ILE A 148 -13.78 2.31 -6.91
N ASP A 149 -14.19 1.41 -7.81
CA ASP A 149 -13.74 0.01 -7.82
C ASP A 149 -12.25 -0.04 -8.23
N ASN A 150 -11.37 -0.02 -7.23
CA ASN A 150 -9.93 0.11 -7.43
C ASN A 150 -9.24 -1.21 -7.83
N ASP A 151 -9.84 -2.37 -7.53
CA ASP A 151 -9.29 -3.68 -7.86
C ASP A 151 -10.04 -4.45 -8.96
N GLY A 152 -11.18 -3.93 -9.40
CA GLY A 152 -11.94 -4.38 -10.56
C GLY A 152 -12.85 -5.57 -10.28
N ASP A 153 -13.22 -5.82 -9.02
CA ASP A 153 -14.06 -6.96 -8.64
C ASP A 153 -15.57 -6.68 -8.79
N GLY A 154 -15.94 -5.43 -9.08
CA GLY A 154 -17.31 -4.97 -9.29
C GLY A 154 -18.01 -4.46 -8.04
N THR A 155 -17.33 -4.42 -6.89
CA THR A 155 -17.76 -3.71 -5.70
C THR A 155 -16.96 -2.41 -5.52
N THR A 156 -17.47 -1.54 -4.65
CA THR A 156 -16.87 -0.22 -4.42
C THR A 156 -16.92 0.06 -2.92
N ASP A 157 -15.88 0.71 -2.43
CA ASP A 157 -15.70 1.14 -1.06
C ASP A 157 -15.67 -0.02 -0.03
N GLU A 158 -15.00 -1.14 -0.33
CA GLU A 158 -14.90 -2.30 0.56
C GLU A 158 -13.56 -2.47 1.32
N SER A 159 -13.38 -3.62 1.98
CA SER A 159 -12.37 -3.81 3.01
C SER A 159 -10.96 -4.04 2.43
N ASP A 160 -10.87 -4.79 1.34
CA ASP A 160 -9.66 -4.95 0.55
C ASP A 160 -9.25 -3.66 -0.15
N GLU A 161 -10.18 -2.73 -0.42
CA GLU A 161 -9.83 -1.42 -0.99
C GLU A 161 -9.12 -0.47 -0.04
N MET A 162 -9.00 -0.82 1.25
CA MET A 162 -8.20 -0.04 2.22
C MET A 162 -6.72 0.10 1.84
N VAL A 163 -6.26 -0.62 0.80
CA VAL A 163 -4.89 -0.54 0.25
C VAL A 163 -4.76 0.52 -0.85
N TYR A 164 -5.84 1.16 -1.27
CA TYR A 164 -5.83 2.22 -2.28
C TYR A 164 -6.09 3.59 -1.66
N TYR A 165 -5.54 4.62 -2.31
CA TYR A 165 -5.71 6.02 -1.93
C TYR A 165 -5.81 6.85 -3.21
N THR A 166 -6.84 7.67 -3.33
CA THR A 166 -7.15 8.37 -4.57
C THR A 166 -7.15 9.88 -4.39
N LEU A 167 -6.56 10.58 -5.37
CA LEU A 167 -6.67 12.02 -5.55
C LEU A 167 -7.25 12.32 -6.94
N LYS A 168 -8.41 12.97 -6.96
CA LYS A 168 -9.01 13.51 -8.19
C LYS A 168 -8.60 14.97 -8.33
N ALA A 169 -8.03 15.34 -9.46
CA ALA A 169 -7.63 16.71 -9.71
C ALA A 169 -7.66 17.05 -11.21
N LEU A 170 -7.82 18.34 -11.52
CA LEU A 170 -7.75 18.84 -12.88
C LEU A 170 -6.31 19.27 -13.22
N HIS A 171 -5.94 19.17 -14.49
CA HIS A 171 -4.78 19.85 -15.08
C HIS A 171 -5.18 20.46 -16.42
N VAL A 172 -4.33 21.34 -16.95
CA VAL A 172 -4.56 22.02 -18.23
C VAL A 172 -3.69 21.40 -19.32
N ASP A 173 -4.29 21.25 -20.49
CA ASP A 173 -3.65 20.74 -21.70
C ASP A 173 -2.32 21.44 -21.98
N CYS A 174 -1.30 20.69 -22.36
CA CYS A 174 0.06 21.14 -22.66
C CYS A 174 0.82 21.90 -21.54
N GLN A 175 0.16 22.34 -20.47
CA GLN A 175 0.79 22.86 -19.25
C GLN A 175 1.25 21.72 -18.36
N GLY A 176 0.39 20.71 -18.20
CA GLY A 176 0.65 19.56 -17.35
C GLY A 176 0.76 19.91 -15.87
N TYR A 177 1.27 18.97 -15.08
CA TYR A 177 1.55 19.17 -13.66
C TYR A 177 2.80 18.42 -13.18
N THR A 178 3.34 18.89 -12.06
CA THR A 178 4.27 18.15 -11.22
C THR A 178 3.68 18.07 -9.82
N LEU A 179 3.52 16.86 -9.30
CA LEU A 179 2.97 16.56 -8.00
C LEU A 179 4.00 15.76 -7.20
N VAL A 180 4.29 16.19 -5.99
CA VAL A 180 5.01 15.40 -4.99
C VAL A 180 4.00 14.96 -3.93
N ILE A 181 3.96 13.67 -3.65
CA ILE A 181 3.12 13.07 -2.61
C ILE A 181 3.97 12.47 -1.50
N ASP A 182 3.47 12.56 -0.28
CA ASP A 182 4.09 11.96 0.90
C ASP A 182 3.11 11.04 1.61
N ASN A 183 3.60 9.90 2.08
CA ASN A 183 2.97 9.16 3.15
C ASN A 183 3.35 9.80 4.50
N VAL A 184 2.35 10.30 5.24
CA VAL A 184 2.52 11.01 6.51
C VAL A 184 2.16 10.20 7.75
N GLY A 185 1.99 8.89 7.61
CA GLY A 185 1.81 7.97 8.74
C GLY A 185 0.54 7.13 8.65
N GLY A 186 0.37 6.26 9.64
CA GLY A 186 -0.64 5.21 9.63
C GLY A 186 -0.27 4.04 10.55
N THR A 187 -1.21 3.13 10.79
CA THR A 187 -0.98 1.90 11.59
C THR A 187 -0.46 0.72 10.77
N GLY A 188 -0.54 0.77 9.44
CA GLY A 188 0.23 -0.14 8.59
C GLY A 188 1.72 0.13 8.79
N GLN A 189 2.55 -0.90 8.98
CA GLN A 189 4.00 -0.69 9.15
C GLN A 189 4.58 -0.17 7.84
N ALA A 190 4.54 1.14 7.66
CA ALA A 190 5.14 1.80 6.53
C ALA A 190 6.62 1.41 6.48
N SER A 191 7.08 0.99 5.30
CA SER A 191 8.43 1.27 4.88
C SER A 191 8.70 2.78 5.08
N ALA A 192 9.95 3.14 5.37
CA ALA A 192 10.40 4.52 5.63
C ALA A 192 9.67 5.56 4.75
N ALA A 193 9.40 6.75 5.31
CA ALA A 193 8.73 7.88 4.64
C ALA A 193 8.87 7.84 3.10
N VAL A 194 7.78 7.43 2.42
CA VAL A 194 7.79 7.30 0.97
C VAL A 194 7.28 8.60 0.37
N SER A 195 8.14 9.22 -0.45
CA SER A 195 7.77 10.33 -1.32
C SER A 195 7.85 9.88 -2.77
N ALA A 196 6.88 10.29 -3.58
CA ALA A 196 6.88 10.04 -5.02
C ALA A 196 6.62 11.35 -5.78
N THR A 197 7.27 11.49 -6.95
CA THR A 197 6.99 12.57 -7.88
C THR A 197 6.21 12.01 -9.06
N ILE A 198 5.03 12.56 -9.32
CA ILE A 198 4.13 12.19 -10.41
C ILE A 198 4.01 13.42 -11.31
N SER A 199 4.19 13.25 -12.60
CA SER A 199 4.03 14.32 -13.57
C SER A 199 3.28 13.82 -14.79
N ASN A 200 2.31 14.60 -15.25
CA ASN A 200 1.66 14.40 -16.53
C ASN A 200 1.80 15.68 -17.34
N LYS A 201 2.26 15.56 -18.59
CA LYS A 201 2.32 16.67 -19.55
C LYS A 201 1.86 16.15 -20.91
N ALA A 202 0.66 15.60 -20.92
CA ALA A 202 0.03 15.26 -22.18
C ALA A 202 -0.40 16.54 -22.90
N CYS A 203 -0.24 16.51 -24.22
CA CYS A 203 -0.81 17.44 -25.17
C CYS A 203 -1.71 16.59 -26.06
N TYR A 204 -3.03 16.81 -26.04
CA TYR A 204 -3.98 15.97 -26.78
C TYR A 204 -4.69 16.71 -27.91
#